data_AF-M7BU71-F1
#
_entry.id   AF-M7BU71-F1
#
_cell.length_a   1.000
_cell.length_b   1.000
_cell.length_c   1.000
_cell.angle_alpha   90.00
_cell.angle_beta   90.00
_cell.angle_gamma   90.00
#
_symmetry.space_group_name_H-M   'P 1'
#
loop_
_entity.id
_entity.type
_entity.pdbx_description
1 polymer ?
#
loop_
_entity_poly.entity_id
_entity_poly.type
_entity_poly.pdbx_seq_one_letter_code
_entity_poly.pdbx_strand_id
1 'polypeptide(L)'
;MEANKDFEYEVEKTVPVQEDISGTGQYITNCQQCHYTCHYPCGIPNDDGKRGCTAIDGNTGRCRACPGKCVWKVHFNQKYKWEYEVVKEKQTYAQLKEKYEKASGEVLSTKSVVEKLSQEYAAVEEILMKLIDKSSRSLQRLQAIALKPNPLSTPEYIDLLIMSEEQELKPGYQERIKSLREVREVAEIIRKIANKEALLPGEKNMYKKLEEKQSTLKKFVKGKLDIVKSWFS
;
A
#
# COMPACT_ATOMS: atom_id res chain seq x y z
N MET A 1 29.50 0.37 22.40
CA MET A 1 28.21 0.32 21.64
C MET A 1 27.06 0.18 22.64
N GLU A 2 27.06 0.95 23.73
CA GLU A 2 26.02 0.89 24.78
C GLU A 2 24.72 1.61 24.42
N ALA A 3 24.76 2.60 23.52
CA ALA A 3 23.64 3.52 23.31
C ALA A 3 22.37 2.92 22.68
N ASN A 4 22.42 1.71 22.13
CA ASN A 4 21.28 1.06 21.44
C ASN A 4 20.69 -0.14 22.21
N LYS A 5 21.17 -0.45 23.43
CA LYS A 5 20.65 -1.59 24.20
C LYS A 5 19.17 -1.42 24.59
N ASP A 6 18.77 -0.20 24.91
CA ASP A 6 17.41 0.14 25.36
C ASP A 6 16.66 1.01 24.33
N PHE A 7 17.03 0.93 23.05
CA PHE A 7 16.33 1.65 21.99
C PHE A 7 14.93 1.06 21.80
N GLU A 8 13.93 1.83 22.23
CA GLU A 8 12.52 1.58 21.96
C GLU A 8 12.06 2.39 20.75
N TYR A 9 11.25 1.76 19.91
CA TYR A 9 10.56 2.43 18.81
C TYR A 9 9.10 1.95 18.76
N GLU A 10 8.21 2.84 18.36
CA GLU A 10 6.82 2.50 18.13
C GLU A 10 6.66 1.97 16.70
N VAL A 11 6.04 0.81 16.58
CA VAL A 11 5.57 0.28 15.29
C VAL A 11 4.07 0.23 15.27
N GLU A 12 3.53 0.67 14.14
CA GLU A 12 2.13 0.48 13.80
C GLU A 12 1.94 -0.94 13.29
N LYS A 13 1.13 -1.71 14.02
CA LYS A 13 0.79 -3.08 13.68
C LYS A 13 -0.68 -3.14 13.35
N THR A 14 -0.98 -3.66 12.17
CA THR A 14 -2.35 -3.95 11.77
C THR A 14 -2.80 -5.24 12.43
N VAL A 15 -3.83 -5.18 13.27
CA VAL A 15 -4.41 -6.34 13.92
C VAL A 15 -5.81 -6.63 13.36
N PRO A 16 -6.16 -7.89 13.13
CA PRO A 16 -7.50 -8.26 12.68
C PRO A 16 -8.49 -8.11 13.85
N VAL A 17 -9.57 -7.38 13.62
CA VAL A 17 -10.72 -7.27 14.53
C VAL A 17 -11.97 -7.83 13.87
N GLN A 18 -12.92 -8.31 14.67
CA GLN A 18 -14.17 -8.89 14.18
C GLN A 18 -15.28 -7.85 14.29
N GLU A 19 -15.84 -7.44 13.16
CA GLU A 19 -17.07 -6.63 13.11
C GLU A 19 -18.27 -7.56 12.95
N ASP A 20 -19.20 -7.53 13.91
CA ASP A 20 -20.40 -8.35 13.88
C ASP A 20 -21.30 -7.95 12.71
N ILE A 21 -21.71 -8.95 11.93
CA ILE A 21 -22.67 -8.80 10.83
C ILE A 21 -23.97 -9.56 11.12
N SER A 22 -24.12 -10.09 12.34
CA SER A 22 -25.36 -10.74 12.77
C SER A 22 -26.53 -9.76 12.63
N GLY A 23 -27.60 -10.21 11.98
CA GLY A 23 -28.80 -9.39 11.76
C GLY A 23 -28.83 -8.60 10.45
N THR A 24 -27.74 -8.55 9.69
CA THR A 24 -27.75 -7.94 8.33
C THR A 24 -28.51 -8.77 7.30
N GLY A 25 -28.70 -10.07 7.56
CA GLY A 25 -29.23 -11.03 6.58
C GLY A 25 -28.28 -11.31 5.41
N GLN A 26 -27.04 -10.82 5.46
CA GLN A 26 -26.05 -10.97 4.41
C GLN A 26 -25.13 -12.17 4.68
N TYR A 27 -24.71 -12.85 3.61
CA TYR A 27 -23.75 -13.94 3.70
C TYR A 27 -22.33 -13.43 3.45
N ILE A 28 -21.33 -14.23 3.80
CA ILE A 28 -19.92 -13.82 3.74
C ILE A 28 -19.03 -14.99 3.34
N THR A 29 -17.86 -14.71 2.78
CA THR A 29 -16.84 -15.72 2.51
C THR A 29 -15.57 -15.35 3.25
N ASN A 30 -15.41 -15.83 4.48
CA ASN A 30 -14.21 -15.61 5.28
C ASN A 30 -13.25 -16.78 5.17
N CYS A 31 -11.95 -16.50 5.04
CA CYS A 31 -10.91 -17.52 5.11
C CYS A 31 -10.51 -17.77 6.58
N GLN A 32 -10.70 -19.00 7.06
CA GLN A 32 -10.31 -19.38 8.43
C GLN A 32 -8.80 -19.44 8.63
N GLN A 33 -8.04 -19.67 7.57
CA GLN A 33 -6.58 -19.78 7.66
C GLN A 33 -5.91 -18.40 7.68
N CYS A 34 -6.49 -17.43 6.97
CA CYS A 34 -5.88 -16.11 6.81
C CYS A 34 -6.47 -15.04 7.72
N HIS A 35 -7.59 -15.31 8.41
CA HIS A 35 -8.37 -14.29 9.12
C HIS A 35 -8.67 -13.09 8.21
N TYR A 36 -9.23 -13.38 7.03
CA TYR A 36 -9.46 -12.41 5.95
C TYR A 36 -10.85 -12.55 5.34
N THR A 37 -11.56 -11.42 5.19
CA THR A 37 -12.85 -11.35 4.49
C THR A 37 -12.63 -11.36 3.00
N CYS A 38 -12.89 -12.49 2.33
CA CYS A 38 -12.61 -12.64 0.90
C CYS A 38 -13.72 -12.05 0.02
N HIS A 39 -14.96 -12.06 0.51
CA HIS A 39 -16.12 -11.50 -0.18
C HIS A 39 -17.26 -11.19 0.80
N TYR A 40 -17.68 -9.93 0.84
CA TYR A 40 -18.84 -9.45 1.58
C TYR A 40 -19.48 -8.26 0.83
N PRO A 41 -20.82 -8.21 0.68
CA PRO A 41 -21.76 -9.30 0.93
C PRO A 41 -21.66 -10.39 -0.14
N CYS A 42 -21.79 -11.65 0.28
CA CYS A 42 -21.85 -12.80 -0.61
C CYS A 42 -23.32 -13.22 -0.81
N GLY A 43 -23.69 -13.68 -2.00
CA GLY A 43 -25.03 -14.20 -2.29
C GLY A 43 -25.24 -15.68 -1.96
N ILE A 44 -24.22 -16.36 -1.41
CA ILE A 44 -24.23 -17.81 -1.22
C ILE A 44 -24.52 -18.16 0.24
N PRO A 45 -25.71 -18.72 0.56
CA PRO A 45 -26.11 -19.02 1.93
C PRO A 45 -25.35 -20.20 2.54
N ASN A 46 -25.10 -21.24 1.75
CA ASN A 46 -24.55 -22.51 2.24
C ASN A 46 -23.04 -22.61 1.98
N ASP A 47 -22.30 -23.15 2.94
CA ASP A 47 -20.85 -23.28 2.85
C ASP A 47 -20.39 -24.22 1.73
N ASP A 48 -21.16 -25.27 1.45
CA ASP A 48 -20.92 -26.19 0.32
C ASP A 48 -20.96 -25.49 -1.04
N GLY A 49 -21.66 -24.35 -1.12
CA GLY A 49 -21.74 -23.51 -2.31
C GLY A 49 -20.55 -22.57 -2.49
N LYS A 50 -19.65 -22.43 -1.51
CA LYS A 50 -18.60 -21.39 -1.54
C LYS A 50 -17.58 -21.57 -2.67
N ARG A 51 -17.49 -22.75 -3.28
CA ARG A 51 -16.75 -22.94 -4.54
C ARG A 51 -17.22 -22.00 -5.65
N GLY A 52 -18.49 -21.60 -5.65
CA GLY A 52 -19.10 -20.67 -6.59
C GLY A 52 -18.98 -19.19 -6.20
N CYS A 53 -18.30 -18.86 -5.10
CA CYS A 53 -18.10 -17.47 -4.70
C CYS A 53 -17.21 -16.74 -5.71
N THR A 54 -17.51 -15.48 -6.01
CA THR A 54 -16.75 -14.63 -6.96
C THR A 54 -15.28 -14.45 -6.57
N ALA A 55 -14.96 -14.54 -5.28
CA ALA A 55 -13.58 -14.52 -4.78
C ALA A 55 -12.82 -15.84 -5.03
N ILE A 56 -13.52 -16.93 -5.35
CA ILE A 56 -12.94 -18.25 -5.64
C ILE A 56 -12.83 -18.42 -7.15
N ASP A 57 -11.65 -18.84 -7.59
CA ASP A 57 -11.44 -19.29 -8.96
C ASP A 57 -12.22 -20.60 -9.21
N GLY A 58 -13.24 -20.56 -10.07
CA GLY A 58 -14.04 -21.74 -10.39
C GLY A 58 -13.29 -22.89 -11.06
N ASN A 59 -12.16 -22.61 -11.72
CA ASN A 59 -11.35 -23.62 -12.40
C ASN A 59 -10.39 -24.29 -11.43
N THR A 60 -9.72 -23.51 -10.57
CA THR A 60 -8.70 -24.05 -9.66
C THR A 60 -9.22 -24.36 -8.25
N GLY A 61 -10.39 -23.82 -7.88
CA GLY A 61 -10.94 -23.90 -6.53
C GLY A 61 -10.11 -23.15 -5.49
N ARG A 62 -9.23 -22.22 -5.90
CA ARG A 62 -8.42 -21.39 -5.00
C ARG A 62 -8.95 -19.97 -4.93
N CYS A 63 -8.87 -19.39 -3.74
CA CYS A 63 -9.25 -18.00 -3.52
C CYS A 63 -8.26 -17.05 -4.21
N ARG A 64 -8.80 -16.00 -4.81
CA ARG A 64 -8.05 -14.91 -5.45
C ARG A 64 -7.93 -13.68 -4.55
N ALA A 65 -8.70 -13.62 -3.47
CA ALA A 65 -8.76 -12.49 -2.55
C ALA A 65 -7.84 -12.65 -1.33
N CYS A 66 -7.82 -13.81 -0.66
CA CYS A 66 -6.99 -13.98 0.53
C CYS A 66 -5.50 -14.09 0.19
N PRO A 67 -4.61 -13.61 1.08
CA PRO A 67 -3.16 -13.60 0.83
C PRO A 67 -2.58 -15.00 0.62
N GLY A 68 -3.14 -16.01 1.30
CA GLY A 68 -2.69 -17.40 1.19
C GLY A 68 -3.17 -18.13 -0.07
N LYS A 69 -4.02 -17.52 -0.91
CA LYS A 69 -4.69 -18.17 -2.06
C LYS A 69 -5.28 -19.54 -1.69
N CYS A 70 -5.90 -19.60 -0.51
CA CYS A 70 -6.32 -20.84 0.12
C CYS A 70 -7.40 -21.56 -0.70
N VAL A 71 -7.51 -22.87 -0.53
CA VAL A 71 -8.56 -23.67 -1.17
C VAL A 71 -9.95 -23.24 -0.67
N TRP A 72 -10.96 -23.28 -1.54
CA TRP A 72 -12.32 -22.83 -1.23
C TRP A 72 -12.91 -23.50 0.03
N LYS A 73 -12.52 -24.75 0.33
CA LYS A 73 -13.00 -25.53 1.48
C LYS A 73 -12.67 -24.92 2.85
N VAL A 74 -11.72 -23.99 2.93
CA VAL A 74 -11.42 -23.29 4.20
C VAL A 74 -12.14 -21.94 4.31
N HIS A 75 -13.11 -21.70 3.41
CA HIS A 75 -13.89 -20.47 3.38
C HIS A 75 -15.34 -20.74 3.78
N PHE A 76 -15.84 -19.98 4.75
CA PHE A 76 -17.15 -20.21 5.36
C PHE A 76 -17.91 -18.91 5.56
N ASN A 77 -19.22 -19.05 5.70
CA ASN A 77 -20.04 -18.05 6.34
C ASN A 77 -19.68 -17.94 7.82
N GLN A 78 -19.66 -16.71 8.31
CA GLN A 78 -19.47 -16.41 9.71
C GLN A 78 -20.37 -15.24 10.09
N LYS A 79 -20.54 -15.04 11.39
CA LYS A 79 -21.33 -13.94 11.96
C LYS A 79 -20.57 -12.62 12.01
N TYR A 80 -19.36 -12.57 11.50
CA TYR A 80 -18.53 -11.38 11.51
C TYR A 80 -17.75 -11.25 10.20
N LYS A 81 -17.36 -10.03 9.87
CA LYS A 81 -16.29 -9.76 8.90
C LYS A 81 -15.02 -9.37 9.65
N TRP A 82 -13.88 -9.69 9.06
CA TRP A 82 -12.59 -9.17 9.47
C TRP A 82 -12.45 -7.73 9.01
N GLU A 83 -12.20 -6.84 9.97
CA GLU A 83 -11.70 -5.49 9.78
C GLU A 83 -10.27 -5.41 10.34
N TYR A 84 -9.59 -4.30 10.05
CA TYR A 84 -8.19 -4.13 10.39
C TYR A 84 -7.98 -2.80 11.10
N GLU A 85 -7.52 -2.88 12.34
CA GLU A 85 -7.18 -1.70 13.14
C GLU A 85 -5.66 -1.57 13.26
N VAL A 86 -5.19 -0.33 13.25
CA VAL A 86 -3.78 -0.02 13.49
C VAL A 86 -3.61 0.22 14.98
N VAL A 87 -2.84 -0.64 15.64
CA VAL A 87 -2.44 -0.47 17.03
C VAL A 87 -0.96 -0.10 17.09
N LYS A 88 -0.61 0.77 18.04
CA LYS A 88 0.79 1.11 18.31
C LYS A 88 1.35 0.13 19.33
N GLU A 89 2.42 -0.55 18.97
CA GLU A 89 3.15 -1.46 19.84
C GLU A 89 4.58 -0.93 20.01
N LYS A 90 5.06 -0.86 21.24
CA LYS A 90 6.47 -0.56 21.51
C LYS A 90 7.30 -1.81 21.27
N GLN A 91 8.34 -1.68 20.46
CA GLN A 91 9.32 -2.74 20.22
C GLN A 91 10.71 -2.26 20.61
N THR A 92 11.55 -3.21 21.02
CA THR A 92 12.96 -2.97 21.31
C THR A 92 13.84 -3.48 20.17
N TYR A 93 15.03 -2.90 20.04
CA TYR A 93 16.04 -3.42 19.12
C TYR A 93 16.39 -4.90 19.39
N ALA A 94 16.39 -5.33 20.65
CA ALA A 94 16.64 -6.72 21.03
C ALA A 94 15.60 -7.68 20.43
N GLN A 95 14.31 -7.33 20.52
CA GLN A 95 13.22 -8.12 19.94
C GLN A 95 13.32 -8.20 18.41
N LEU A 96 13.69 -7.10 17.76
CA LEU A 96 13.91 -7.06 16.31
C LEU A 96 15.06 -7.98 15.90
N LYS A 97 16.20 -7.88 16.60
CA LYS A 97 17.39 -8.71 16.36
C LYS A 97 17.08 -10.19 16.52
N GLU A 98 16.43 -10.57 17.61
CA GLU A 98 16.04 -11.95 17.89
C GLU A 98 15.17 -12.53 16.77
N LYS A 99 14.23 -11.75 16.22
CA LYS A 99 13.39 -12.18 15.08
C LYS A 99 14.22 -12.51 13.85
N TYR A 100 15.21 -11.69 13.49
CA TYR A 100 16.09 -11.95 12.34
C TYR A 100 17.03 -13.13 12.58
N GLU A 101 17.55 -13.26 13.80
CA GLU A 101 18.42 -14.38 14.18
C GLU A 101 17.65 -15.70 14.11
N LYS A 102 16.44 -15.76 14.66
CA LYS A 102 15.56 -16.94 14.59
C LYS A 102 15.18 -17.30 13.15
N ALA A 103 14.93 -16.31 12.30
CA ALA A 103 14.58 -16.54 10.89
C ALA A 103 15.78 -17.03 10.06
N SER A 104 17.00 -16.58 10.39
CA SER A 104 18.21 -16.98 9.66
C SER A 104 18.96 -18.16 10.27
N GLY A 105 18.69 -18.52 11.53
CA GLY A 105 19.40 -19.58 12.25
C GLY A 105 20.80 -19.19 12.74
N GLU A 106 21.18 -17.92 12.61
CA GLU A 106 22.53 -17.42 12.92
C GLU A 106 22.47 -16.23 13.88
N VAL A 107 23.50 -16.08 14.72
CA VAL A 107 23.68 -14.89 15.57
C VAL A 107 24.18 -13.74 14.69
N LEU A 108 23.42 -12.66 14.63
CA LEU A 108 23.67 -11.54 13.73
C LEU A 108 24.34 -10.38 14.47
N SER A 109 25.24 -9.68 13.76
CA SER A 109 25.74 -8.40 14.22
C SER A 109 24.71 -7.29 13.96
N THR A 110 24.81 -6.17 14.68
CA THR A 110 23.95 -4.99 14.43
C THR A 110 24.04 -4.49 13.00
N LYS A 111 25.23 -4.51 12.40
CA LYS A 111 25.43 -4.11 11.00
C LYS A 111 24.66 -5.03 10.05
N SER A 112 24.71 -6.34 10.30
CA SER A 112 24.00 -7.35 9.49
C SER A 112 22.48 -7.20 9.56
N VAL A 113 21.92 -6.83 10.72
CA VAL A 113 20.48 -6.54 10.87
C VAL A 113 20.08 -5.33 10.04
N VAL A 114 20.87 -4.25 10.08
CA VAL A 114 20.63 -3.03 9.28
C VAL A 114 20.71 -3.30 7.78
N GLU A 115 21.66 -4.13 7.35
CA GLU A 115 21.79 -4.54 5.94
C GLU A 115 20.56 -5.33 5.46
N LYS A 116 20.09 -6.31 6.25
CA LYS A 116 18.87 -7.07 5.93
C LYS A 116 17.64 -6.17 5.85
N LEU A 117 17.46 -5.26 6.81
CA LEU A 117 16.36 -4.28 6.79
C LEU A 117 16.40 -3.40 5.54
N SER A 118 17.59 -2.95 5.14
CA SER A 118 17.76 -2.12 3.94
C SER A 118 17.40 -2.88 2.66
N GLN A 119 17.73 -4.17 2.59
CA GLN A 119 17.37 -5.03 1.46
C GLN A 119 15.85 -5.27 1.38
N GLU A 120 15.21 -5.54 2.52
CA GLU A 120 13.75 -5.70 2.59
C GLU A 120 13.02 -4.42 2.17
N TYR A 121 13.50 -3.26 2.63
CA TYR A 121 12.96 -1.96 2.24
C TYR A 121 13.05 -1.74 0.71
N ALA A 122 14.22 -2.03 0.12
CA ALA A 122 14.42 -1.90 -1.33
C ALA A 122 13.51 -2.84 -2.13
N ALA A 123 13.28 -4.08 -1.64
CA ALA A 123 12.37 -5.03 -2.29
C ALA A 123 10.91 -4.54 -2.25
N VAL A 124 10.47 -3.94 -1.13
CA VAL A 124 9.14 -3.34 -1.02
C VAL A 124 9.01 -2.14 -1.96
N GLU A 125 10.02 -1.28 -2.05
CA GLU A 125 10.05 -0.14 -2.97
C GLU A 125 9.91 -0.60 -4.44
N GLU A 126 10.58 -1.69 -4.82
CA GLU A 126 10.47 -2.26 -6.17
C GLU A 126 9.04 -2.77 -6.46
N ILE A 127 8.40 -3.43 -5.49
CA ILE A 127 7.01 -3.88 -5.62
C ILE A 127 6.06 -2.68 -5.76
N LEU A 128 6.25 -1.64 -4.96
CA LEU A 128 5.46 -0.41 -5.01
C LEU A 128 5.54 0.24 -6.40
N MET A 129 6.75 0.37 -6.95
CA MET A 129 6.95 0.93 -8.30
C MET A 129 6.25 0.10 -9.38
N LYS A 130 6.27 -1.24 -9.29
CA LYS A 130 5.53 -2.13 -10.20
C LYS A 130 4.02 -1.94 -10.09
N LEU A 131 3.50 -1.71 -8.89
CA LEU A 131 2.06 -1.46 -8.67
C LEU A 131 1.64 -0.11 -9.24
N ILE A 132 2.44 0.94 -9.04
CA ILE A 132 2.21 2.27 -9.61
C ILE A 132 2.18 2.21 -11.14
N ASP A 133 3.15 1.54 -11.77
CA ASP A 133 3.19 1.36 -13.22
C ASP A 133 1.94 0.61 -13.73
N LYS A 134 1.54 -0.48 -13.06
CA LYS A 134 0.31 -1.22 -13.41
C LYS A 134 -0.95 -0.37 -13.29
N SER A 135 -1.09 0.41 -12.22
CA SER A 135 -2.22 1.31 -12.02
C SER A 135 -2.25 2.40 -13.09
N SER A 136 -1.10 3.00 -13.42
CA SER A 136 -0.98 4.00 -14.48
C SER A 136 -1.40 3.44 -15.85
N ARG A 137 -0.91 2.26 -16.23
CA ARG A 137 -1.32 1.58 -17.47
C ARG A 137 -2.81 1.26 -17.49
N SER A 138 -3.37 0.84 -16.36
CA SER A 138 -4.80 0.55 -16.23
C SER A 138 -5.64 1.82 -16.43
N LEU A 139 -5.22 2.95 -15.84
CA LEU A 139 -5.86 4.26 -16.03
C LEU A 139 -5.76 4.74 -17.48
N GLN A 140 -4.59 4.64 -18.11
CA GLN A 140 -4.41 4.98 -19.52
C GLN A 140 -5.31 4.14 -20.42
N ARG A 141 -5.42 2.83 -20.13
CA ARG A 141 -6.31 1.93 -20.88
C ARG A 141 -7.77 2.31 -20.70
N LEU A 142 -8.20 2.59 -19.46
CA LEU A 142 -9.56 3.03 -19.16
C LEU A 142 -9.89 4.34 -19.88
N GLN A 143 -8.97 5.30 -19.91
CA GLN A 143 -9.13 6.54 -20.68
C GLN A 143 -9.27 6.28 -22.18
N ALA A 144 -8.48 5.38 -22.75
CA ALA A 144 -8.50 5.07 -24.18
C ALA A 144 -9.78 4.36 -24.65
N ILE A 145 -10.43 3.57 -23.78
CA ILE A 145 -11.65 2.80 -24.12
C ILE A 145 -12.94 3.46 -23.63
N ALA A 146 -12.84 4.53 -22.84
CA ALA A 146 -14.02 5.17 -22.29
C ALA A 146 -14.83 5.83 -23.41
N LEU A 147 -16.08 5.38 -23.56
CA LEU A 147 -17.06 5.96 -24.50
C LEU A 147 -17.34 7.45 -24.22
N LYS A 148 -17.11 7.87 -22.98
CA LYS A 148 -16.93 9.25 -22.56
C LYS A 148 -15.61 9.33 -21.81
N PRO A 149 -14.53 9.87 -22.41
CA PRO A 149 -13.28 10.10 -21.70
C PRO A 149 -13.61 10.82 -20.39
N ASN A 150 -12.98 10.42 -19.29
CA ASN A 150 -13.14 11.13 -18.04
C ASN A 150 -12.80 12.61 -18.30
N PRO A 151 -13.76 13.55 -18.20
CA PRO A 151 -13.53 14.94 -18.57
C PRO A 151 -12.59 15.63 -17.60
N LEU A 152 -12.32 14.99 -16.46
CA LEU A 152 -11.51 15.53 -15.39
C LEU A 152 -10.02 15.36 -15.73
N SER A 153 -9.35 16.49 -15.79
CA SER A 153 -7.90 16.59 -15.72
C SER A 153 -7.38 16.01 -14.39
N THR A 154 -6.10 15.64 -14.34
CA THR A 154 -5.46 15.12 -13.13
C THR A 154 -5.70 15.97 -11.87
N PRO A 155 -5.63 17.33 -11.93
CA PRO A 155 -6.00 18.18 -10.79
C PRO A 155 -7.44 17.99 -10.31
N GLU A 156 -8.40 17.91 -11.24
CA GLU A 156 -9.82 17.74 -10.92
C GLU A 156 -10.13 16.36 -10.34
N TYR A 157 -9.37 15.33 -10.71
CA TYR A 157 -9.46 14.02 -10.05
C TYR A 157 -8.92 14.05 -8.61
N ILE A 158 -7.84 14.78 -8.36
CA ILE A 158 -7.29 14.95 -7.00
C ILE A 158 -8.27 15.71 -6.12
N ASP A 159 -9.03 16.67 -6.67
CA ASP A 159 -10.12 17.35 -5.95
C ASP A 159 -11.17 16.37 -5.43
N LEU A 160 -11.56 15.37 -6.23
CA LEU A 160 -12.49 14.34 -5.78
C LEU A 160 -11.93 13.48 -4.64
N LEU A 161 -10.62 13.18 -4.65
CA LEU A 161 -9.98 12.43 -3.56
C LEU A 161 -9.96 13.25 -2.26
N ILE A 162 -9.70 14.55 -2.34
CA ILE A 162 -9.78 15.46 -1.20
C ILE A 162 -11.20 15.48 -0.62
N MET A 163 -12.21 15.62 -1.49
CA MET A 163 -13.62 15.59 -1.07
C MET A 163 -14.00 14.27 -0.38
N SER A 164 -13.49 13.13 -0.87
CA SER A 164 -13.71 11.83 -0.25
C SER A 164 -13.10 11.75 1.16
N GLU A 165 -11.86 12.21 1.33
CA GLU A 165 -11.18 12.26 2.64
C GLU A 165 -11.90 13.20 3.64
N GLU A 166 -12.43 14.33 3.16
CA GLU A 166 -13.22 15.27 3.97
C GLU A 166 -14.57 14.67 4.41
N GLN A 167 -15.16 13.76 3.64
CA GLN A 167 -16.42 13.10 3.98
C GLN A 167 -16.23 11.87 4.88
N GLU A 168 -15.20 11.07 4.64
CA GLU A 168 -14.97 9.82 5.36
C GLU A 168 -14.39 10.02 6.76
N LEU A 169 -13.63 11.11 6.97
CA LEU A 169 -13.05 11.50 8.27
C LEU A 169 -12.25 10.38 8.97
N LYS A 170 -11.66 9.46 8.20
CA LYS A 170 -10.84 8.38 8.72
C LYS A 170 -9.61 8.92 9.46
N PRO A 171 -9.11 8.26 10.51
CA PRO A 171 -7.90 8.70 11.22
C PRO A 171 -6.75 9.08 10.27
N GLY A 172 -6.11 10.22 10.51
CA GLY A 172 -5.05 10.77 9.65
C GLY A 172 -5.52 11.47 8.36
N TYR A 173 -6.83 11.76 8.22
CA TYR A 173 -7.37 12.42 7.03
C TYR A 173 -6.78 13.83 6.80
N GLN A 174 -6.40 14.54 7.87
CA GLN A 174 -5.85 15.90 7.77
C GLN A 174 -4.49 15.90 7.05
N GLU A 175 -3.62 14.96 7.39
CA GLU A 175 -2.30 14.78 6.76
C GLU A 175 -2.43 14.31 5.31
N ARG A 176 -3.41 13.43 5.04
CA ARG A 176 -3.72 12.99 3.67
C ARG A 176 -4.24 14.13 2.80
N ILE A 177 -5.18 14.94 3.30
CA ILE A 177 -5.69 16.13 2.60
C ILE A 177 -4.56 17.12 2.31
N LYS A 178 -3.69 17.39 3.29
CA LYS A 178 -2.54 18.29 3.09
C LYS A 178 -1.63 17.77 1.96
N SER A 179 -1.31 16.48 1.98
CA SER A 179 -0.47 15.85 0.95
C SER A 179 -1.14 15.90 -0.43
N LEU A 180 -2.45 15.64 -0.51
CA LEU A 180 -3.22 15.72 -1.74
C LEU A 180 -3.25 17.14 -2.31
N ARG A 181 -3.37 18.18 -1.47
CA ARG A 181 -3.30 19.59 -1.90
C ARG A 181 -1.95 19.93 -2.52
N GLU A 182 -0.84 19.46 -1.92
CA GLU A 182 0.50 19.67 -2.49
C GLU A 182 0.65 18.96 -3.85
N VAL A 183 0.18 17.72 -3.97
CA VAL A 183 0.22 16.97 -5.24
C VAL A 183 -0.66 17.62 -6.32
N ARG A 184 -1.80 18.19 -5.92
CA ARG A 184 -2.71 18.92 -6.81
C ARG A 184 -2.03 20.12 -7.46
N GLU A 185 -1.30 20.92 -6.68
CA GLU A 185 -0.57 22.10 -7.19
C GLU A 185 0.48 21.68 -8.23
N VAL A 186 1.18 20.57 -8.00
CA VAL A 186 2.14 20.02 -8.96
C VAL A 186 1.45 19.52 -10.23
N ALA A 187 0.32 18.82 -10.10
CA ALA A 187 -0.44 18.32 -11.24
C ALA A 187 -0.95 19.47 -12.13
N GLU A 188 -1.34 20.59 -11.53
CA GLU A 188 -1.79 21.79 -12.24
C GLU A 188 -0.65 22.41 -13.07
N ILE A 189 0.54 22.55 -12.48
CA ILE A 189 1.73 23.04 -13.18
C ILE A 189 2.10 22.14 -14.37
N ILE A 190 2.06 20.81 -14.17
CA ILE A 190 2.35 19.84 -15.23
C ILE A 190 1.31 19.95 -16.37
N ARG A 191 0.03 20.10 -16.03
CA ARG A 191 -1.06 20.31 -17.01
C ARG A 191 -0.79 21.56 -17.85
N LYS A 192 -0.45 22.69 -17.20
CA LYS A 192 -0.10 23.95 -17.89
C LYS A 192 1.08 23.77 -18.85
N ILE A 193 2.15 23.10 -18.41
CA ILE A 193 3.31 22.80 -19.27
C ILE A 193 2.90 21.95 -20.48
N ALA A 194 2.13 20.87 -20.26
CA ALA A 194 1.69 19.98 -21.33
C ALA A 194 0.82 20.71 -22.37
N ASN A 195 -0.01 21.64 -21.92
CA ASN A 195 -0.86 22.49 -22.76
C ASN A 195 -0.12 23.71 -23.37
N LYS A 196 1.17 23.89 -23.09
CA LYS A 196 1.99 25.05 -23.50
C LYS A 196 1.47 26.38 -22.96
N GLU A 197 0.81 26.36 -21.80
CA GLU A 197 0.37 27.54 -21.07
C GLU A 197 1.54 28.20 -20.33
N ALA A 198 1.51 29.52 -20.21
CA ALA A 198 2.56 30.27 -19.51
C ALA A 198 2.45 30.09 -17.99
N LEU A 199 3.53 29.66 -17.34
CA LEU A 199 3.61 29.56 -15.88
C LEU A 199 3.88 30.93 -15.24
N LEU A 200 3.25 31.17 -14.09
CA LEU A 200 3.52 32.31 -13.22
C LEU A 200 4.91 32.18 -12.56
N PRO A 201 5.53 33.29 -12.11
CA PRO A 201 6.84 33.24 -11.45
C PRO A 201 6.92 32.29 -10.24
N GLY A 202 5.85 32.23 -9.43
CA GLY A 202 5.76 31.32 -8.29
C GLY A 202 5.72 29.84 -8.70
N GLU A 203 4.96 29.52 -9.75
CA GLU A 203 4.83 28.17 -10.31
C GLU A 203 6.15 27.69 -10.94
N LYS A 204 6.86 28.58 -11.64
CA LYS A 204 8.21 28.29 -12.17
C LYS A 204 9.20 27.94 -11.06
N ASN A 205 9.20 28.70 -9.97
CA ASN A 205 10.06 28.44 -8.83
C ASN A 205 9.71 27.11 -8.13
N MET A 206 8.41 26.81 -8.02
CA MET A 206 7.94 25.54 -7.46
C MET A 206 8.36 24.35 -8.33
N TYR A 207 8.15 24.42 -9.64
CA TYR A 207 8.57 23.41 -10.61
C TYR A 207 10.09 23.17 -10.58
N LYS A 208 10.88 24.24 -10.56
CA LYS A 208 12.35 24.16 -10.47
C LYS A 208 12.81 23.46 -9.18
N LYS A 209 12.21 23.78 -8.03
CA LYS A 209 12.50 23.10 -6.76
C LYS A 209 12.14 21.60 -6.80
N LEU A 210 11.06 21.24 -7.49
CA LEU A 210 10.65 19.84 -7.68
C LEU A 210 11.66 19.08 -8.56
N GLU A 211 12.10 19.68 -9.67
CA GLU A 211 13.15 19.11 -10.53
C GLU A 211 14.47 18.96 -9.77
N GLU A 212 14.86 19.96 -8.99
CA GLU A 212 16.06 19.93 -8.16
C GLU A 212 16.00 18.79 -7.12
N LYS A 213 14.87 18.66 -6.40
CA LYS A 213 14.62 17.57 -5.43
C LYS A 213 14.63 16.19 -6.11
N GLN A 214 13.99 16.03 -7.26
CA GLN A 214 14.02 14.78 -8.01
C GLN A 214 15.44 14.46 -8.51
N SER A 215 16.19 15.46 -8.95
CA SER A 215 17.58 15.27 -9.40
C SER A 215 18.51 14.86 -8.26
N THR A 216 18.32 15.44 -7.06
CA THR A 216 19.11 15.12 -5.87
C THR A 216 18.78 13.72 -5.37
N LEU A 217 17.50 13.35 -5.35
CA LEU A 217 17.06 11.99 -5.01
C LEU A 217 17.64 10.96 -6.00
N LYS A 218 17.52 11.20 -7.31
CA LYS A 218 18.11 10.33 -8.35
C LYS A 218 19.64 10.20 -8.21
N LYS A 219 20.35 11.29 -7.93
CA LYS A 219 21.81 11.27 -7.69
C LYS A 219 22.17 10.49 -6.43
N PHE A 220 21.40 10.65 -5.36
CA PHE A 220 21.59 9.91 -4.11
C PHE A 220 21.39 8.40 -4.33
N VAL A 221 20.30 8.00 -5.00
CA VAL A 221 20.03 6.59 -5.33
C VAL A 221 21.12 6.02 -6.23
N LYS A 222 21.55 6.77 -7.27
CA LYS A 222 22.64 6.34 -8.16
C LYS A 222 23.97 6.16 -7.42
N GLY A 223 24.34 7.11 -6.55
CA GLY A 223 25.56 7.01 -5.75
C GLY A 223 25.55 5.81 -4.80
N LYS A 224 24.39 5.48 -4.22
CA LYS A 224 24.22 4.26 -3.42
C LYS A 224 24.33 2.99 -4.27
N LEU A 225 23.76 2.98 -5.47
CA LEU A 225 23.86 1.86 -6.40
C LEU A 225 25.31 1.62 -6.87
N ASP A 226 26.06 2.69 -7.12
CA ASP A 226 27.46 2.61 -7.56
C ASP A 226 28.38 2.13 -6.42
N ILE A 227 28.12 2.52 -5.16
CA ILE A 227 28.79 1.97 -3.98
C ILE A 227 28.52 0.45 -3.86
N VAL A 228 27.27 0.03 -4.02
CA VAL A 228 26.92 -1.40 -3.97
C VAL A 228 27.61 -2.18 -5.10
N LYS A 229 27.69 -1.63 -6.31
CA LYS A 229 28.40 -2.27 -7.44
C LYS A 229 29.91 -2.41 -7.20
N SER A 230 30.53 -1.44 -6.52
CA SER A 230 31.95 -1.48 -6.17
C SER A 230 32.31 -2.58 -5.17
N TRP A 231 31.33 -3.21 -4.50
CA TRP A 231 31.56 -4.36 -3.62
C TRP A 231 31.59 -5.69 -4.37
N PHE A 232 31.17 -5.70 -5.64
CA PHE A 232 31.13 -6.87 -6.51
C PHE A 232 32.09 -6.74 -7.72
N SER A 233 32.98 -5.74 -7.67
CA SER A 233 34.13 -5.57 -8.59
C SER A 233 35.42 -5.78 -7.80
#